data_AF-A0A099F576-F1
#
_entry.id   AF-A0A099F576-F1
#
_cell.length_a   1.000
_cell.length_b   1.000
_cell.length_c   1.000
_cell.angle_alpha   90.00
_cell.angle_beta   90.00
_cell.angle_gamma   90.00
#
_symmetry.space_group_name_H-M   'P 1'
#
loop_
_entity.id
_entity.type
_entity.pdbx_description
1 polymer ?
#
loop_
_entity_poly.entity_id
_entity_poly.type
_entity_poly.pdbx_seq_one_letter_code
_entity_poly.pdbx_strand_id
1 'polypeptide(L)'
;MMMRWMIAISGVAIGLILVLVFAFFFVTLELEQVPTEQNESSAAPPTVVAKGMSAEQAVYEPDWPAFETRWSEAPEAIRQLARVIAKGEIPEGLEQLTSEVLSRAYPAPDLDRERNGNRVPYLSTLLQEAVISNNLEGVRALLRSGADPAVNYSEAMFTAIESKTPTAPAFMLFPDFDASLPIVQALLDAGADPNMQRHGFLHVTPLNLADGLTNLGAMIALINAGADPWLRPPFADGTATTDSFMETQALAAGNHASAEVWFRVLGATKLPAGPKEQLDHVLARLDDVVEKFAIGTGPASRHTAWRLDQVLTLLGPAIDRMAETDRIRARLTKFDYQADGGWYLAADEIHSRYDAPLSVPDRGDQIWGP
;
A
#
# COMPACT_ATOMS: atom_id res chain seq x y z
N MET A 1 12.03 -37.50 -25.51
CA MET A 1 11.90 -36.44 -26.54
C MET A 1 10.92 -35.33 -26.14
N MET A 2 9.90 -35.59 -25.30
CA MET A 2 8.95 -34.58 -24.79
C MET A 2 9.53 -33.52 -23.84
N MET A 3 10.59 -33.82 -23.08
CA MET A 3 11.10 -32.90 -22.04
C MET A 3 11.86 -31.68 -22.58
N ARG A 4 12.35 -31.73 -23.83
CA ARG A 4 13.04 -30.60 -24.48
C ARG A 4 12.08 -29.55 -25.05
N TRP A 5 10.81 -29.93 -25.30
CA TRP A 5 9.82 -29.01 -25.85
C TRP A 5 9.15 -28.15 -24.78
N MET A 6 9.01 -28.62 -23.53
CA MET A 6 8.44 -27.81 -22.45
C MET A 6 9.37 -26.66 -22.02
N ILE A 7 10.70 -26.86 -21.99
CA ILE A 7 11.65 -25.79 -21.62
C ILE A 7 11.68 -24.68 -22.69
N ALA A 8 11.52 -25.03 -23.96
CA ALA A 8 11.48 -24.05 -25.04
C ALA A 8 10.19 -23.20 -25.00
N ILE A 9 9.05 -23.78 -24.64
CA ILE A 9 7.75 -23.06 -24.58
C ILE A 9 7.72 -22.11 -23.37
N SER A 10 8.27 -22.52 -22.22
CA SER A 10 8.35 -21.65 -21.03
C SER A 10 9.30 -20.45 -21.23
N GLY A 11 10.41 -20.63 -21.96
CA GLY A 11 11.32 -19.52 -22.30
C GLY A 11 10.70 -18.48 -23.23
N VAL A 12 9.87 -18.92 -24.20
CA VAL A 12 9.18 -18.01 -25.13
C VAL A 12 8.06 -17.22 -24.43
N ALA A 13 7.32 -17.86 -23.51
CA ALA A 13 6.26 -17.18 -22.75
C ALA A 13 6.81 -16.09 -21.80
N ILE A 14 7.92 -16.37 -21.10
CA ILE A 14 8.58 -15.39 -20.21
C ILE A 14 9.20 -14.25 -21.04
N GLY A 15 9.79 -14.55 -22.20
CA GLY A 15 10.29 -13.54 -23.13
C GLY A 15 9.19 -12.61 -23.66
N LEU A 16 8.02 -13.14 -24.00
CA LEU A 16 6.88 -12.36 -24.49
C LEU A 16 6.25 -11.45 -23.41
N ILE A 17 6.19 -11.93 -22.16
CA ILE A 17 5.70 -11.11 -21.03
C ILE A 17 6.68 -9.97 -20.74
N LEU A 18 7.99 -10.22 -20.75
CA LEU A 18 8.99 -9.17 -20.55
C LEU A 18 8.99 -8.14 -21.71
N VAL A 19 8.81 -8.57 -22.96
CA VAL A 19 8.71 -7.66 -24.11
C VAL A 19 7.42 -6.83 -24.08
N LEU A 20 6.30 -7.39 -23.61
CA LEU A 20 5.03 -6.65 -23.47
C LEU A 20 5.08 -5.62 -22.33
N VAL A 21 5.73 -5.96 -21.21
CA VAL A 21 5.99 -5.00 -20.13
C VAL A 21 6.95 -3.90 -20.61
N PHE A 22 8.00 -4.25 -21.36
CA PHE A 22 8.94 -3.25 -21.90
C PHE A 22 8.29 -2.32 -22.93
N ALA A 23 7.39 -2.84 -23.77
CA ALA A 23 6.65 -2.05 -24.76
C ALA A 23 5.64 -1.09 -24.10
N PHE A 24 5.00 -1.47 -22.98
CA PHE A 24 4.07 -0.58 -22.27
C PHE A 24 4.77 0.60 -21.57
N PHE A 25 6.03 0.44 -21.17
CA PHE A 25 6.80 1.50 -20.49
C PHE A 25 7.62 2.40 -21.43
N PHE A 26 7.86 2.01 -22.69
CA PHE A 26 8.75 2.74 -23.61
C PHE A 26 8.14 3.13 -24.97
N VAL A 27 6.82 2.99 -25.18
CA VAL A 27 6.17 3.65 -26.32
C VAL A 27 6.14 5.15 -26.05
N THR A 28 7.11 5.86 -26.63
CA THR A 28 6.99 7.30 -26.90
C THR A 28 5.80 7.50 -27.82
N LEU A 29 4.69 7.98 -27.27
CA LEU A 29 3.62 8.60 -28.04
C LEU A 29 4.22 9.81 -28.76
N GLU A 30 4.52 9.67 -30.06
CA GLU A 30 4.68 10.82 -30.95
C GLU A 30 3.32 11.51 -31.03
N LEU A 31 3.10 12.47 -30.13
CA LEU A 31 2.03 13.44 -30.27
C LEU A 31 2.38 14.32 -31.46
N GLU A 32 1.68 14.05 -32.56
CA GLU A 32 1.64 14.84 -33.78
C GLU A 32 1.49 16.33 -33.42
N GLN A 33 2.51 17.12 -33.74
CA GLN A 33 2.53 18.54 -33.40
C GLN A 33 1.43 19.27 -34.18
N VAL A 34 0.38 19.66 -33.46
CA VAL A 34 -0.61 20.64 -33.94
C VAL A 34 0.05 22.03 -33.95
N PRO A 35 -0.05 22.80 -35.06
CA PRO A 35 0.58 24.12 -35.13
C PRO A 35 -0.02 25.08 -34.11
N THR A 36 0.83 25.77 -33.37
CA THR A 36 0.49 26.90 -32.49
C THR A 36 -0.09 28.05 -33.30
N GLU A 37 -1.40 28.26 -33.24
CA GLU A 37 -1.98 29.59 -33.43
C GLU A 37 -1.94 30.34 -32.10
N GLN A 38 -1.13 31.40 -32.08
CA GLN A 38 -1.25 32.47 -31.11
C GLN A 38 -2.61 33.14 -31.30
N ASN A 39 -3.46 33.11 -30.28
CA ASN A 39 -4.37 34.24 -30.08
C ASN A 39 -4.79 34.42 -28.62
N GLU A 40 -4.74 35.69 -28.26
CA GLU A 40 -5.09 36.32 -27.00
C GLU A 40 -6.52 35.96 -26.58
N SER A 41 -6.71 35.55 -25.31
CA SER A 41 -7.70 36.16 -24.41
C SER A 41 -7.77 35.35 -23.12
N SER A 42 -7.36 36.01 -22.05
CA SER A 42 -7.57 35.63 -20.66
C SER A 42 -9.06 35.46 -20.36
N ALA A 43 -9.54 34.22 -20.37
CA ALA A 43 -10.74 33.82 -19.64
C ALA A 43 -10.37 32.60 -18.79
N ALA A 44 -10.42 32.76 -17.47
CA ALA A 44 -10.27 31.65 -16.53
C ALA A 44 -11.25 30.53 -16.91
N PRO A 45 -10.84 29.25 -16.85
CA PRO A 45 -11.78 28.15 -17.04
C PRO A 45 -12.91 28.30 -16.02
N PRO A 46 -14.16 27.96 -16.40
CA PRO A 46 -15.29 28.07 -15.49
C PRO A 46 -14.97 27.29 -14.23
N THR A 47 -14.89 28.01 -13.12
CA THR A 47 -14.87 27.43 -11.78
C THR A 47 -16.14 26.61 -11.67
N VAL A 48 -16.04 25.30 -11.87
CA VAL A 48 -17.06 24.36 -11.43
C VAL A 48 -16.98 24.44 -9.92
N VAL A 49 -17.76 25.36 -9.35
CA VAL A 49 -18.05 25.39 -7.93
C VAL A 49 -18.70 24.04 -7.65
N ALA A 50 -17.90 23.10 -7.15
CA ALA A 50 -18.36 21.86 -6.55
C ALA A 50 -19.27 22.28 -5.40
N LYS A 51 -20.55 22.37 -5.72
CA LYS A 51 -21.62 22.68 -4.80
C LYS A 51 -21.57 21.60 -3.74
N GLY A 52 -21.27 22.00 -2.50
CA GLY A 52 -20.98 21.11 -1.38
C GLY A 52 -21.91 19.90 -1.35
N MET A 53 -21.33 18.73 -1.60
CA MET A 53 -21.84 17.50 -1.02
C MET A 53 -21.25 17.46 0.38
N SER A 54 -22.09 17.61 1.39
CA SER A 54 -21.73 17.17 2.73
C SER A 54 -21.22 15.74 2.62
N ALA A 55 -20.12 15.41 3.32
CA ALA A 55 -19.69 14.04 3.56
C ALA A 55 -20.66 13.31 4.51
N GLU A 56 -21.96 13.51 4.34
CA GLU A 56 -22.99 12.64 4.87
C GLU A 56 -22.87 11.34 4.09
N GLN A 57 -22.15 10.39 4.69
CA GLN A 57 -22.27 8.95 4.52
C GLN A 57 -23.06 8.61 3.25
N ALA A 58 -22.38 8.53 2.11
CA ALA A 58 -22.93 7.79 0.99
C ALA A 58 -23.27 6.42 1.56
N VAL A 59 -24.56 6.15 1.77
CA VAL A 59 -25.04 4.92 2.38
C VAL A 59 -24.63 3.82 1.41
N TYR A 60 -23.52 3.17 1.70
CA TYR A 60 -23.03 2.06 0.91
C TYR A 60 -24.06 0.95 1.09
N GLU A 61 -24.87 0.73 0.04
CA GLU A 61 -25.78 -0.42 0.04
C GLU A 61 -24.93 -1.69 -0.07
N PRO A 62 -25.06 -2.64 0.87
CA PRO A 62 -24.32 -3.88 0.79
C PRO A 62 -24.68 -4.63 -0.50
N ASP A 63 -23.68 -5.27 -1.11
CA ASP A 63 -23.91 -6.28 -2.14
C ASP A 63 -24.57 -7.51 -1.50
N TRP A 64 -25.90 -7.47 -1.40
CA TRP A 64 -26.70 -8.53 -0.77
C TRP A 64 -26.48 -9.90 -1.44
N PRO A 65 -26.43 -10.04 -2.78
CA PRO A 65 -26.04 -11.31 -3.40
C PRO A 65 -24.69 -11.86 -2.93
N ALA A 66 -23.66 -11.02 -2.86
CA ALA A 66 -22.34 -11.44 -2.38
C ALA A 66 -22.37 -11.79 -0.88
N PHE A 67 -23.10 -11.01 -0.07
CA PHE A 67 -23.33 -11.28 1.35
C PHE A 67 -24.01 -12.65 1.58
N GLU A 68 -25.10 -12.91 0.88
CA GLU A 68 -25.87 -14.15 1.02
C GLU A 68 -25.03 -15.38 0.63
N THR A 69 -24.14 -15.21 -0.35
CA THR A 69 -23.15 -16.22 -0.73
C THR A 69 -22.12 -16.42 0.37
N ARG A 70 -21.51 -15.34 0.91
CA ARG A 70 -20.50 -15.40 1.98
C ARG A 70 -20.98 -16.10 3.25
N TRP A 71 -22.27 -15.98 3.56
CA TRP A 71 -22.87 -16.43 4.81
C TRP A 71 -23.78 -17.66 4.65
N SER A 72 -23.75 -18.34 3.50
CA SER A 72 -24.70 -19.42 3.19
C SER A 72 -24.64 -20.61 4.13
N GLU A 73 -23.46 -20.90 4.71
CA GLU A 73 -23.25 -22.03 5.64
C GLU A 73 -23.37 -21.63 7.12
N ALA A 74 -23.57 -20.35 7.42
CA ALA A 74 -23.70 -19.90 8.79
C ALA A 74 -25.10 -20.17 9.37
N PRO A 75 -25.23 -20.48 10.67
CA PRO A 75 -26.52 -20.57 11.35
C PRO A 75 -27.31 -19.27 11.20
N GLU A 76 -28.64 -19.36 11.05
CA GLU A 76 -29.51 -18.20 10.81
C GLU A 76 -29.32 -17.08 11.84
N ALA A 77 -29.15 -17.43 13.12
CA ALA A 77 -28.89 -16.43 14.17
C ALA A 77 -27.63 -15.60 13.88
N ILE A 78 -26.55 -16.23 13.39
CA ILE A 78 -25.30 -15.56 13.05
C ILE A 78 -25.46 -14.73 11.78
N ARG A 79 -26.18 -15.26 10.79
CA ARG A 79 -26.50 -14.52 9.56
C ARG A 79 -27.27 -13.23 9.86
N GLN A 80 -28.19 -13.25 10.83
CA GLN A 80 -28.92 -12.04 11.23
C GLN A 80 -28.00 -11.01 11.89
N LEU A 81 -27.06 -11.43 12.75
CA LEU A 81 -26.03 -10.52 13.29
C LEU A 81 -25.17 -9.92 12.17
N ALA A 82 -24.72 -10.76 11.22
CA ALA A 82 -23.95 -10.32 10.08
C ALA A 82 -24.71 -9.33 9.19
N ARG A 83 -26.03 -9.52 8.99
CA ARG A 83 -26.88 -8.58 8.23
C ARG A 83 -26.99 -7.22 8.90
N VAL A 84 -27.07 -7.18 10.23
CA VAL A 84 -27.10 -5.93 11.00
C VAL A 84 -25.75 -5.22 10.86
N ILE A 85 -24.64 -5.94 11.04
CA ILE A 85 -23.28 -5.42 10.82
C ILE A 85 -23.10 -4.87 9.41
N ALA A 86 -23.58 -5.61 8.40
CA ALA A 86 -23.45 -5.23 6.99
C ALA A 86 -24.16 -3.92 6.66
N LYS A 87 -25.22 -3.57 7.39
CA LYS A 87 -25.92 -2.28 7.25
C LYS A 87 -25.21 -1.12 7.95
N GLY A 88 -24.07 -1.36 8.60
CA GLY A 88 -23.37 -0.37 9.41
C GLY A 88 -23.92 -0.24 10.83
N GLU A 89 -24.77 -1.16 11.28
CA GLU A 89 -25.37 -1.14 12.61
C GLU A 89 -24.58 -2.02 13.60
N ILE A 90 -24.81 -1.84 14.91
CA ILE A 90 -24.24 -2.69 15.96
C ILE A 90 -25.31 -3.68 16.43
N PRO A 91 -25.10 -5.00 16.31
CA PRO A 91 -26.05 -5.97 16.82
C PRO A 91 -26.22 -5.87 18.34
N GLU A 92 -27.47 -5.99 18.80
CA GLU A 92 -27.76 -6.13 20.23
C GLU A 92 -27.32 -7.50 20.75
N GLY A 93 -26.89 -7.57 22.01
CA GLY A 93 -26.60 -8.84 22.68
C GLY A 93 -25.23 -9.45 22.36
N LEU A 94 -24.32 -8.72 21.69
CA LEU A 94 -22.95 -9.20 21.43
C LEU A 94 -22.23 -9.59 22.73
N GLU A 95 -22.49 -8.88 23.82
CA GLU A 95 -21.93 -9.13 25.16
C GLU A 95 -22.40 -10.45 25.79
N GLN A 96 -23.45 -11.05 25.25
CA GLN A 96 -24.00 -12.33 25.73
C GLN A 96 -23.41 -13.53 24.97
N LEU A 97 -22.69 -13.27 23.87
CA LEU A 97 -22.03 -14.29 23.08
C LEU A 97 -20.63 -14.57 23.64
N THR A 98 -20.19 -15.82 23.51
CA THR A 98 -18.81 -16.17 23.87
C THR A 98 -17.83 -15.69 22.80
N SER A 99 -16.58 -15.46 23.18
CA SER A 99 -15.50 -15.16 22.22
C SER A 99 -15.40 -16.22 21.12
N GLU A 100 -15.63 -17.50 21.44
CA GLU A 100 -15.65 -18.59 20.46
C GLU A 100 -16.73 -18.38 19.38
N VAL A 101 -17.93 -17.93 19.75
CA VAL A 101 -19.01 -17.67 18.79
C VAL A 101 -18.70 -16.44 17.95
N LEU A 102 -18.22 -15.37 18.56
CA LEU A 102 -17.84 -14.13 17.86
C LEU A 102 -16.68 -14.33 16.89
N SER A 103 -15.77 -15.24 17.24
CA SER A 103 -14.56 -15.58 16.49
C SER A 103 -14.76 -16.75 15.54
N ARG A 104 -15.98 -17.29 15.42
CA ARG A 104 -16.22 -18.45 14.54
C ARG A 104 -16.19 -18.01 13.08
N ALA A 105 -15.42 -18.73 12.29
CA ALA A 105 -15.32 -18.53 10.85
C ALA A 105 -16.23 -19.53 10.11
N TYR A 106 -16.99 -19.05 9.14
CA TYR A 106 -17.96 -19.84 8.38
C TYR A 106 -17.52 -19.98 6.93
N PRO A 107 -17.53 -21.19 6.35
CA PRO A 107 -17.14 -21.35 4.96
C PRO A 107 -18.10 -20.62 4.02
N ALA A 108 -17.52 -19.91 3.06
CA ALA A 108 -18.22 -19.41 1.89
C ALA A 108 -17.92 -20.32 0.70
N PRO A 109 -18.93 -20.71 -0.10
CA PRO A 109 -18.70 -21.49 -1.31
C PRO A 109 -17.89 -20.67 -2.33
N ASP A 110 -16.68 -21.18 -2.64
CA ASP A 110 -15.87 -20.81 -3.81
C ASP A 110 -15.57 -19.30 -4.00
N LEU A 111 -15.10 -18.59 -2.97
CA LEU A 111 -14.68 -17.18 -3.11
C LEU A 111 -13.17 -16.98 -3.35
N ASP A 112 -12.33 -18.00 -3.13
CA ASP A 112 -10.89 -17.81 -3.27
C ASP A 112 -10.14 -18.98 -3.90
N ARG A 113 -9.02 -18.65 -4.56
CA ARG A 113 -8.13 -19.59 -5.22
C ARG A 113 -6.69 -19.27 -4.87
N GLU A 114 -5.95 -20.30 -4.47
CA GLU A 114 -4.50 -20.23 -4.44
C GLU A 114 -3.95 -19.92 -5.84
N ARG A 115 -2.72 -19.40 -5.90
CA ARG A 115 -2.01 -19.14 -7.17
C ARG A 115 -1.91 -20.38 -8.09
N ASN A 116 -1.92 -21.59 -7.52
CA ASN A 116 -1.88 -22.86 -8.26
C ASN A 116 -3.27 -23.30 -8.79
N GLY A 117 -4.32 -22.52 -8.53
CA GLY A 117 -5.71 -22.78 -8.94
C GLY A 117 -6.52 -23.65 -7.96
N ASN A 118 -5.91 -24.12 -6.86
CA ASN A 118 -6.62 -24.83 -5.80
C ASN A 118 -7.62 -23.90 -5.13
N ARG A 119 -8.77 -24.47 -4.75
CA ARG A 119 -9.80 -23.74 -4.03
C ARG A 119 -9.40 -23.63 -2.56
N VAL A 120 -9.38 -22.41 -2.03
CA VAL A 120 -9.27 -22.19 -0.58
C VAL A 120 -10.68 -21.87 -0.07
N PRO A 121 -11.18 -22.55 0.96
CA PRO A 121 -12.40 -22.13 1.62
C PRO A 121 -12.17 -20.73 2.19
N TYR A 122 -12.79 -19.72 1.58
CA TYR A 122 -12.84 -18.39 2.17
C TYR A 122 -13.72 -18.47 3.41
N LEU A 123 -13.21 -18.06 4.56
CA LEU A 123 -13.96 -18.10 5.81
C LEU A 123 -14.45 -16.69 6.14
N SER A 124 -15.75 -16.54 6.38
CA SER A 124 -16.35 -15.28 6.81
C SER A 124 -16.42 -15.23 8.33
N THR A 125 -15.96 -14.14 8.94
CA THR A 125 -16.16 -13.85 10.37
C THR A 125 -17.03 -12.60 10.54
N LEU A 126 -17.67 -12.43 11.69
CA LEU A 126 -18.42 -11.21 12.00
C LEU A 126 -17.52 -9.98 11.98
N LEU A 127 -16.28 -10.12 12.48
CA LEU A 127 -15.28 -9.05 12.49
C LEU A 127 -14.91 -8.63 11.06
N GLN A 128 -14.66 -9.60 10.19
CA GLN A 128 -14.34 -9.34 8.78
C GLN A 128 -15.52 -8.69 8.04
N GLU A 129 -16.76 -9.11 8.28
CA GLU A 129 -17.93 -8.45 7.68
C GLU A 129 -18.05 -6.99 8.15
N ALA A 130 -17.73 -6.70 9.41
CA ALA A 130 -17.68 -5.32 9.90
C ALA A 130 -16.61 -4.48 9.17
N VAL A 131 -15.46 -5.08 8.86
CA VAL A 131 -14.41 -4.42 8.05
C VAL A 131 -14.88 -4.21 6.61
N ILE A 132 -15.41 -5.25 5.93
CA ILE A 132 -15.94 -5.18 4.56
C ILE A 132 -16.99 -4.07 4.43
N SER A 133 -17.81 -3.89 5.46
CA SER A 133 -18.91 -2.91 5.48
C SER A 133 -18.46 -1.52 5.94
N ASN A 134 -17.16 -1.32 6.17
CA ASN A 134 -16.57 -0.10 6.71
C ASN A 134 -17.24 0.37 8.03
N ASN A 135 -17.66 -0.60 8.86
CA ASN A 135 -18.41 -0.37 10.09
C ASN A 135 -17.45 -0.34 11.30
N LEU A 136 -16.77 0.80 11.49
CA LEU A 136 -15.80 0.99 12.58
C LEU A 136 -16.40 0.70 13.97
N GLU A 137 -17.63 1.15 14.22
CA GLU A 137 -18.26 0.93 15.53
C GLU A 137 -18.63 -0.54 15.75
N GLY A 138 -19.04 -1.26 14.70
CA GLY A 138 -19.19 -2.71 14.69
C GLY A 138 -17.88 -3.44 14.99
N VAL A 139 -16.78 -3.04 14.33
CA VAL A 139 -15.42 -3.57 14.60
C VAL A 139 -15.07 -3.39 16.08
N ARG A 140 -15.21 -2.17 16.62
CA ARG A 140 -14.93 -1.87 18.04
C ARG A 140 -15.84 -2.63 18.99
N ALA A 141 -17.11 -2.82 18.66
CA ALA A 141 -18.05 -3.57 19.50
C ALA A 141 -17.68 -5.06 19.55
N LEU A 142 -17.35 -5.66 18.41
CA LEU A 142 -16.94 -7.06 18.31
C LEU A 142 -15.63 -7.31 19.07
N LEU A 143 -14.60 -6.47 18.86
CA LEU A 143 -13.32 -6.60 19.56
C LEU A 143 -13.48 -6.44 21.07
N ARG A 144 -14.26 -5.46 21.54
CA ARG A 144 -14.58 -5.29 22.99
C ARG A 144 -15.34 -6.48 23.57
N SER A 145 -16.12 -7.17 22.76
CA SER A 145 -16.86 -8.37 23.17
C SER A 145 -16.01 -9.65 23.10
N GLY A 146 -14.75 -9.55 22.66
CA GLY A 146 -13.80 -10.65 22.63
C GLY A 146 -13.73 -11.40 21.30
N ALA A 147 -14.14 -10.78 20.19
CA ALA A 147 -13.80 -11.29 18.86
C ALA A 147 -12.28 -11.25 18.65
N ASP A 148 -11.70 -12.36 18.23
CA ASP A 148 -10.27 -12.51 18.01
C ASP A 148 -9.87 -12.02 16.59
N PRO A 149 -9.02 -10.98 16.47
CA PRO A 149 -8.59 -10.47 15.17
C PRO A 149 -7.66 -11.41 14.42
N ALA A 150 -7.10 -12.46 15.06
CA ALA A 150 -6.21 -13.42 14.43
C ALA A 150 -6.94 -14.53 13.65
N VAL A 151 -8.26 -14.66 13.82
CA VAL A 151 -9.08 -15.66 13.13
C VAL A 151 -8.97 -15.50 11.62
N ASN A 152 -9.04 -16.64 10.91
CA ASN A 152 -8.93 -16.68 9.46
C ASN A 152 -7.65 -15.98 8.99
N TYR A 153 -6.53 -16.25 9.68
CA TYR A 153 -5.22 -15.68 9.34
C TYR A 153 -5.22 -14.15 9.27
N SER A 154 -5.93 -13.51 10.21
CA SER A 154 -6.04 -12.05 10.27
C SER A 154 -6.59 -11.41 8.99
N GLU A 155 -7.47 -12.09 8.24
CA GLU A 155 -8.01 -11.56 6.99
C GLU A 155 -8.76 -10.22 7.17
N ALA A 156 -9.30 -9.95 8.36
CA ALA A 156 -9.84 -8.64 8.71
C ALA A 156 -8.79 -7.52 8.59
N MET A 157 -7.53 -7.76 8.97
CA MET A 157 -6.42 -6.81 8.81
C MET A 157 -6.13 -6.54 7.34
N PHE A 158 -5.99 -7.59 6.52
CA PHE A 158 -5.71 -7.43 5.09
C PHE A 158 -6.84 -6.72 4.36
N THR A 159 -8.09 -7.08 4.67
CA THR A 159 -9.28 -6.41 4.13
C THR A 159 -9.27 -4.93 4.48
N ALA A 160 -8.93 -4.57 5.73
CA ALA A 160 -8.85 -3.17 6.14
C ALA A 160 -7.77 -2.40 5.37
N ILE A 161 -6.59 -3.00 5.17
CA ILE A 161 -5.49 -2.39 4.41
C ILE A 161 -5.85 -2.18 2.93
N GLU A 162 -6.61 -3.10 2.33
CA GLU A 162 -7.09 -3.03 0.94
C GLU A 162 -8.24 -2.04 0.73
N SER A 163 -8.97 -1.69 1.81
CA SER A 163 -10.19 -0.90 1.75
C SER A 163 -9.90 0.59 1.54
N LYS A 164 -9.91 1.02 0.27
CA LYS A 164 -9.89 2.44 -0.10
C LYS A 164 -11.17 3.13 0.36
N THR A 165 -11.06 4.43 0.63
CA THR A 165 -12.24 5.28 0.79
C THR A 165 -13.11 5.12 -0.48
N PRO A 166 -14.41 4.79 -0.37
CA PRO A 166 -15.23 4.42 -1.55
C PRO A 166 -15.29 5.48 -2.66
N THR A 167 -15.09 6.74 -2.31
CA THR A 167 -15.05 7.87 -3.25
C THR A 167 -13.68 8.15 -3.84
N ALA A 168 -12.62 7.44 -3.41
CA ALA A 168 -11.25 7.65 -3.83
C ALA A 168 -11.07 7.30 -5.33
N PRO A 169 -10.56 8.24 -6.16
CA PRO A 169 -10.23 7.97 -7.54
C PRO A 169 -9.17 6.87 -7.70
N ALA A 170 -9.36 6.00 -8.70
CA ALA A 170 -8.46 4.89 -8.96
C ALA A 170 -7.07 5.30 -9.50
N PHE A 171 -6.90 6.55 -9.95
CA PHE A 171 -5.68 7.04 -10.60
C PHE A 171 -4.71 7.75 -9.65
N MET A 172 -5.02 7.85 -8.35
CA MET A 172 -4.14 8.49 -7.38
C MET A 172 -2.87 7.67 -7.16
N LEU A 173 -1.71 8.33 -7.15
CA LEU A 173 -0.44 7.69 -6.84
C LEU A 173 -0.40 7.20 -5.37
N PHE A 174 -0.97 8.01 -4.47
CA PHE A 174 -1.22 7.65 -3.06
C PHE A 174 -2.74 7.68 -2.84
N PRO A 175 -3.45 6.54 -2.98
CA PRO A 175 -4.90 6.51 -2.81
C PRO A 175 -5.33 6.88 -1.39
N ASP A 176 -6.54 7.41 -1.27
CA ASP A 176 -7.18 7.71 0.02
C ASP A 176 -7.67 6.42 0.69
N PHE A 177 -7.12 6.12 1.86
CA PHE A 177 -7.49 5.01 2.75
C PHE A 177 -7.98 5.52 4.12
N ASP A 178 -8.24 6.82 4.28
CA ASP A 178 -8.53 7.43 5.58
C ASP A 178 -9.73 6.79 6.28
N ALA A 179 -10.73 6.33 5.52
CA ALA A 179 -11.89 5.64 6.07
C ALA A 179 -11.53 4.32 6.77
N SER A 180 -10.49 3.60 6.30
CA SER A 180 -10.09 2.30 6.85
C SER A 180 -8.96 2.39 7.88
N LEU A 181 -8.21 3.49 7.95
CA LEU A 181 -7.13 3.66 8.95
C LEU A 181 -7.59 3.48 10.40
N PRO A 182 -8.73 4.03 10.85
CA PRO A 182 -9.24 3.76 12.20
C PRO A 182 -9.56 2.28 12.46
N ILE A 183 -9.92 1.52 11.42
CA ILE A 183 -10.17 0.08 11.51
C ILE A 183 -8.84 -0.67 11.66
N VAL A 184 -7.84 -0.34 10.84
CA VAL A 184 -6.47 -0.88 10.97
C VAL A 184 -5.95 -0.66 12.38
N GLN A 185 -6.06 0.57 12.90
CA GLN A 185 -5.63 0.88 14.28
C GLN A 185 -6.41 0.08 15.33
N ALA A 186 -7.74 -0.04 15.20
CA ALA A 186 -8.55 -0.81 16.15
C ALA A 186 -8.15 -2.29 16.18
N LEU A 187 -7.82 -2.88 15.03
CA LEU A 187 -7.35 -4.28 14.96
C LEU A 187 -5.96 -4.43 15.61
N LEU A 188 -5.03 -3.50 15.38
CA LEU A 188 -3.71 -3.49 16.02
C LEU A 188 -3.82 -3.31 17.54
N ASP A 189 -4.66 -2.38 18.00
CA ASP A 189 -4.91 -2.13 19.43
C ASP A 189 -5.51 -3.36 20.12
N ALA A 190 -6.25 -4.20 19.39
CA ALA A 190 -6.79 -5.47 19.87
C ALA A 190 -5.80 -6.65 19.78
N GLY A 191 -4.56 -6.40 19.35
CA GLY A 191 -3.49 -7.40 19.34
C GLY A 191 -3.37 -8.19 18.03
N ALA A 192 -3.92 -7.70 16.92
CA ALA A 192 -3.60 -8.27 15.60
C ALA A 192 -2.07 -8.21 15.36
N ASP A 193 -1.48 -9.34 14.96
CA ASP A 193 -0.04 -9.43 14.70
C ASP A 193 0.31 -8.71 13.38
N PRO A 194 1.10 -7.62 13.41
CA PRO A 194 1.44 -6.87 12.20
C PRO A 194 2.47 -7.59 11.30
N ASN A 195 3.09 -8.68 11.78
CA ASN A 195 4.09 -9.48 11.06
C ASN A 195 3.54 -10.80 10.53
N MET A 196 2.24 -11.03 10.68
CA MET A 196 1.62 -12.26 10.24
C MET A 196 1.69 -12.39 8.70
N GLN A 197 1.62 -13.62 8.19
CA GLN A 197 1.63 -13.90 6.76
C GLN A 197 0.24 -14.31 6.24
N ARG A 198 -0.26 -13.62 5.21
CA ARG A 198 -1.56 -13.93 4.60
C ARG A 198 -1.59 -15.38 4.14
N HIS A 199 -2.65 -16.09 4.49
CA HIS A 199 -2.83 -17.47 4.06
C HIS A 199 -3.28 -17.55 2.60
N GLY A 200 -2.90 -18.62 1.88
CA GLY A 200 -3.28 -18.86 0.48
C GLY A 200 -2.60 -17.95 -0.56
N PHE A 201 -2.13 -16.76 -0.15
CA PHE A 201 -1.37 -15.82 -0.96
C PHE A 201 0.11 -15.85 -0.57
N LEU A 202 1.01 -15.93 -1.57
CA LEU A 202 2.44 -16.07 -1.31
C LEU A 202 2.99 -14.84 -0.56
N HIS A 203 3.82 -15.04 0.49
CA HIS A 203 4.76 -14.06 1.06
C HIS A 203 4.26 -12.63 1.35
N VAL A 204 2.96 -12.43 1.60
CA VAL A 204 2.41 -11.10 1.92
C VAL A 204 2.27 -10.93 3.43
N THR A 205 3.03 -10.00 4.00
CA THR A 205 2.76 -9.41 5.32
C THR A 205 1.84 -8.21 5.18
N PRO A 206 1.16 -7.76 6.27
CA PRO A 206 0.43 -6.50 6.29
C PRO A 206 1.25 -5.33 5.73
N LEU A 207 2.53 -5.22 6.13
CA LEU A 207 3.41 -4.13 5.69
C LEU A 207 3.70 -4.20 4.19
N ASN A 208 3.99 -5.39 3.64
CA ASN A 208 4.22 -5.54 2.20
C ASN A 208 2.95 -5.29 1.36
N LEU A 209 1.77 -5.63 1.88
CA LEU A 209 0.52 -5.32 1.21
C LEU A 209 0.28 -3.81 1.16
N ALA A 210 0.47 -3.13 2.30
CA ALA A 210 0.32 -1.68 2.38
C ALA A 210 1.27 -0.95 1.43
N ASP A 211 2.53 -1.40 1.33
CA ASP A 211 3.52 -0.89 0.37
C ASP A 211 3.07 -1.09 -1.08
N GLY A 212 2.63 -2.30 -1.46
CA GLY A 212 2.14 -2.58 -2.80
C GLY A 212 0.90 -1.78 -3.22
N LEU A 213 0.13 -1.28 -2.24
CA LEU A 213 -1.05 -0.45 -2.43
C LEU A 213 -0.79 1.06 -2.24
N THR A 214 0.46 1.43 -1.94
CA THR A 214 0.86 2.79 -1.54
C THR A 214 0.03 3.39 -0.41
N ASN A 215 -0.46 2.54 0.51
CA ASN A 215 -1.23 2.93 1.69
C ASN A 215 -0.28 3.40 2.82
N LEU A 216 0.14 4.66 2.76
CA LEU A 216 1.08 5.26 3.73
C LEU A 216 0.57 5.22 5.16
N GLY A 217 -0.71 5.51 5.37
CA GLY A 217 -1.31 5.48 6.71
C GLY A 217 -1.20 4.10 7.36
N ALA A 218 -1.50 3.03 6.60
CA ALA A 218 -1.36 1.67 7.10
C ALA A 218 0.10 1.29 7.36
N MET A 219 1.04 1.64 6.47
CA MET A 219 2.48 1.39 6.68
C MET A 219 2.97 2.01 7.99
N ILE A 220 2.62 3.28 8.24
CA ILE A 220 3.00 4.01 9.46
C ILE A 220 2.36 3.36 10.70
N ALA A 221 1.06 3.04 10.65
CA ALA A 221 0.35 2.39 11.76
C ALA A 221 0.96 1.02 12.09
N LEU A 222 1.25 0.21 11.07
CA LEU A 222 1.85 -1.11 11.20
C LEU A 222 3.24 -1.05 11.83
N ILE A 223 4.14 -0.17 11.35
CA ILE A 223 5.48 -0.03 11.92
C ILE A 223 5.42 0.46 13.37
N ASN A 224 4.55 1.43 13.67
CA ASN A 224 4.34 1.91 15.04
C ASN A 224 3.77 0.83 15.97
N ALA A 225 3.02 -0.14 15.43
CA ALA A 225 2.53 -1.31 16.16
C ALA A 225 3.54 -2.48 16.20
N GLY A 226 4.75 -2.32 15.65
CA GLY A 226 5.82 -3.32 15.71
C GLY A 226 5.93 -4.23 14.49
N ALA A 227 5.38 -3.84 13.33
CA ALA A 227 5.78 -4.47 12.06
C ALA A 227 7.29 -4.35 11.87
N ASP A 228 7.94 -5.46 11.53
CA ASP A 228 9.36 -5.51 11.27
C ASP A 228 9.64 -5.19 9.78
N PRO A 229 10.21 -4.02 9.48
CA PRO A 229 10.50 -3.61 8.10
C PRO A 229 11.69 -4.38 7.50
N TRP A 230 12.39 -5.20 8.31
CA TRP A 230 13.50 -6.08 7.93
C TRP A 230 13.06 -7.54 7.73
N LEU A 231 11.79 -7.83 8.00
CA LEU A 231 11.24 -9.17 7.84
C LEU A 231 11.27 -9.58 6.36
N ARG A 232 11.78 -10.79 6.12
CA ARG A 232 11.75 -11.48 4.83
C ARG A 232 10.81 -12.68 4.94
N PRO A 233 9.49 -12.51 4.70
CA PRO A 233 8.54 -13.61 4.85
C PRO A 233 8.90 -14.72 3.85
N PRO A 234 8.88 -16.01 4.23
CA PRO A 234 9.14 -17.08 3.29
C PRO A 234 8.03 -17.15 2.23
N PHE A 235 8.38 -17.61 1.03
CA PHE A 235 7.41 -18.12 0.06
C PHE A 235 6.70 -19.36 0.64
N ALA A 236 5.54 -19.73 0.07
CA ALA A 236 4.77 -20.88 0.55
C ALA A 236 5.51 -22.23 0.40
N ASP A 237 6.53 -22.31 -0.46
CA ASP A 237 7.41 -23.47 -0.60
C ASP A 237 8.57 -23.49 0.41
N GLY A 238 8.61 -22.52 1.34
CA GLY A 238 9.64 -22.37 2.35
C GLY A 238 10.91 -21.68 1.87
N THR A 239 10.98 -21.25 0.60
CA THR A 239 12.11 -20.45 0.13
C THR A 239 12.06 -19.04 0.73
N ALA A 240 13.19 -18.47 1.12
CA ALA A 240 13.21 -17.11 1.65
C ALA A 240 12.89 -16.09 0.55
N THR A 241 12.13 -15.03 0.86
CA THR A 241 12.09 -13.86 -0.02
C THR A 241 13.49 -13.24 -0.11
N THR A 242 13.76 -12.61 -1.25
CA THR A 242 15.06 -12.02 -1.51
C THR A 242 15.27 -10.73 -0.72
N ASP A 243 14.20 -9.96 -0.51
CA ASP A 243 14.27 -8.61 0.05
C ASP A 243 13.15 -8.37 1.08
N SER A 244 13.51 -7.62 2.12
CA SER A 244 12.57 -7.02 3.08
C SER A 244 11.93 -5.74 2.53
N PHE A 245 11.03 -5.11 3.29
CA PHE A 245 10.49 -3.79 2.95
C PHE A 245 11.63 -2.77 2.75
N MET A 246 12.57 -2.68 3.71
CA MET A 246 13.69 -1.73 3.62
C MET A 246 14.57 -1.96 2.40
N GLU A 247 14.83 -3.21 2.04
CA GLU A 247 15.66 -3.55 0.89
C GLU A 247 14.96 -3.26 -0.44
N THR A 248 13.64 -3.48 -0.49
CA THR A 248 12.79 -3.14 -1.64
C THR A 248 12.74 -1.63 -1.85
N GLN A 249 12.54 -0.85 -0.77
CA GLN A 249 12.58 0.62 -0.85
C GLN A 249 13.96 1.14 -1.29
N ALA A 250 15.05 0.55 -0.78
CA ALA A 250 16.40 0.91 -1.19
C ALA A 250 16.66 0.69 -2.69
N LEU A 251 16.17 -0.43 -3.24
CA LEU A 251 16.27 -0.73 -4.66
C LEU A 251 15.47 0.27 -5.52
N ALA A 252 14.29 0.65 -5.02
CA ALA A 252 13.36 1.51 -5.73
C ALA A 252 13.54 3.00 -5.39
N ALA A 253 14.52 3.40 -4.60
CA ALA A 253 14.65 4.78 -4.08
C ALA A 253 14.84 5.86 -5.17
N GLY A 254 15.21 5.47 -6.39
CA GLY A 254 15.22 6.37 -7.55
C GLY A 254 13.83 6.63 -8.17
N ASN A 255 12.84 5.80 -7.82
CA ASN A 255 11.44 6.00 -8.18
C ASN A 255 10.82 7.04 -7.24
N HIS A 256 10.04 7.92 -7.84
CA HIS A 256 9.41 9.05 -7.20
C HIS A 256 8.42 8.67 -6.08
N ALA A 257 7.69 7.57 -6.24
CA ALA A 257 6.73 7.07 -5.26
C ALA A 257 7.45 6.38 -4.10
N SER A 258 8.42 5.52 -4.39
CA SER A 258 9.20 4.83 -3.35
C SER A 258 10.03 5.79 -2.51
N ALA A 259 10.61 6.83 -3.13
CA ALA A 259 11.31 7.88 -2.38
C ALA A 259 10.37 8.62 -1.42
N GLU A 260 9.15 8.94 -1.87
CA GLU A 260 8.12 9.55 -1.03
C GLU A 260 7.70 8.61 0.11
N VAL A 261 7.37 7.34 -0.19
CA VAL A 261 7.05 6.32 0.82
C VAL A 261 8.13 6.27 1.89
N TRP A 262 9.39 6.17 1.47
CA TRP A 262 10.48 6.02 2.40
C TRP A 262 10.71 7.26 3.24
N PHE A 263 10.65 8.46 2.64
CA PHE A 263 10.74 9.73 3.37
C PHE A 263 9.65 9.85 4.43
N ARG A 264 8.39 9.54 4.08
CA ARG A 264 7.24 9.61 5.00
C ARG A 264 7.37 8.60 6.14
N VAL A 265 7.69 7.35 5.81
CA VAL A 265 7.86 6.28 6.80
C VAL A 265 9.03 6.61 7.75
N LEU A 266 10.18 7.03 7.23
CA LEU A 266 11.34 7.40 8.06
C LEU A 266 11.05 8.61 8.95
N GLY A 267 10.28 9.59 8.46
CA GLY A 267 9.92 10.78 9.22
C GLY A 267 8.86 10.53 10.30
N ALA A 268 7.96 9.57 10.09
CA ALA A 268 6.81 9.32 10.96
C ALA A 268 6.99 8.14 11.92
N THR A 269 8.04 7.32 11.75
CA THR A 269 8.22 6.07 12.51
C THR A 269 9.60 5.96 13.14
N LYS A 270 9.72 5.09 14.15
CA LYS A 270 11.01 4.66 14.69
C LYS A 270 11.28 3.24 14.21
N LEU A 271 12.21 3.11 13.26
CA LEU A 271 12.58 1.80 12.75
C LEU A 271 13.31 0.99 13.84
N PRO A 272 13.01 -0.32 13.97
CA PRO A 272 13.85 -1.21 14.77
C PRO A 272 15.23 -1.35 14.12
N ALA A 273 16.23 -1.69 14.94
CA ALA A 273 17.57 -1.99 14.44
C ALA A 273 17.53 -3.20 13.50
N GLY A 274 18.04 -3.02 12.28
CA GLY A 274 18.10 -4.08 11.28
C GLY A 274 19.31 -5.01 11.44
N PRO A 275 19.27 -6.22 10.86
CA PRO A 275 20.44 -7.07 10.77
C PRO A 275 21.57 -6.38 9.99
N LYS A 276 22.81 -6.49 10.47
CA LYS A 276 23.98 -5.85 9.84
C LYS A 276 24.10 -6.12 8.33
N GLU A 277 23.85 -7.36 7.91
CA GLU A 277 23.93 -7.75 6.50
C GLU A 277 22.88 -7.03 5.64
N GLN A 278 21.65 -6.88 6.15
CA GLN A 278 20.59 -6.16 5.45
C GLN A 278 20.86 -4.67 5.41
N LEU A 279 21.39 -4.10 6.50
CA LEU A 279 21.82 -2.68 6.55
C LEU A 279 22.92 -2.40 5.51
N ASP A 280 23.95 -3.25 5.48
CA ASP A 280 25.04 -3.13 4.53
C ASP A 280 24.52 -3.26 3.08
N HIS A 281 23.54 -4.14 2.83
CA HIS A 281 22.89 -4.30 1.53
C HIS A 281 22.03 -3.10 1.12
N VAL A 282 21.23 -2.53 2.04
CA VAL A 282 20.46 -1.29 1.82
C VAL A 282 21.38 -0.15 1.43
N LEU A 283 22.48 0.04 2.16
CA LEU A 283 23.44 1.11 1.88
C LEU A 283 24.14 0.90 0.52
N ALA A 284 24.48 -0.34 0.17
CA ALA A 284 25.05 -0.65 -1.14
C ALA A 284 24.08 -0.33 -2.29
N ARG A 285 22.79 -0.72 -2.16
CA ARG A 285 21.76 -0.39 -3.15
C ARG A 285 21.56 1.11 -3.32
N LEU A 286 21.54 1.84 -2.22
CA LEU A 286 21.46 3.30 -2.24
C LEU A 286 22.67 3.93 -2.94
N ASP A 287 23.88 3.44 -2.68
CA ASP A 287 25.11 3.92 -3.33
C ASP A 287 25.05 3.68 -4.85
N ASP A 288 24.55 2.52 -5.28
CA ASP A 288 24.32 2.18 -6.70
C ASP A 288 23.26 3.08 -7.35
N VAL A 289 22.16 3.38 -6.65
CA VAL A 289 21.12 4.29 -7.12
C VAL A 289 21.69 5.69 -7.27
N VAL A 290 22.40 6.19 -6.25
CA VAL A 290 23.05 7.49 -6.31
C VAL A 290 24.06 7.55 -7.45
N GLU A 291 24.85 6.51 -7.70
CA GLU A 291 25.79 6.47 -8.83
C GLU A 291 25.10 6.64 -10.19
N LYS A 292 23.96 5.96 -10.39
CA LYS A 292 23.18 6.05 -11.63
C LYS A 292 22.61 7.44 -11.87
N PHE A 293 22.18 8.14 -10.82
CA PHE A 293 21.57 9.46 -10.94
C PHE A 293 22.56 10.62 -10.82
N ALA A 294 23.70 10.42 -10.16
CA ALA A 294 24.79 11.38 -9.99
C ALA A 294 25.65 11.59 -11.25
N ILE A 295 25.14 11.25 -12.44
CA ILE A 295 25.76 11.57 -13.73
C ILE A 295 24.82 12.38 -14.64
N GLY A 296 23.54 12.47 -14.30
CA GLY A 296 22.55 13.20 -15.10
C GLY A 296 22.50 14.69 -14.75
N THR A 297 22.53 15.57 -15.75
CA THR A 297 22.39 17.02 -15.55
C THR A 297 20.97 17.54 -15.80
N GLY A 298 20.04 16.69 -16.24
CA GLY A 298 18.67 17.07 -16.54
C GLY A 298 17.81 17.32 -15.29
N PRO A 299 16.69 18.07 -15.40
CA PRO A 299 15.79 18.35 -14.28
C PRO A 299 15.35 17.11 -13.50
N ALA A 300 14.97 16.03 -14.19
CA ALA A 300 14.56 14.77 -13.55
C ALA A 300 15.68 14.14 -12.69
N SER A 301 16.94 14.18 -13.17
CA SER A 301 18.08 13.67 -12.40
C SER A 301 18.36 14.52 -11.17
N ARG A 302 18.26 15.85 -11.28
CA ARG A 302 18.42 16.77 -10.14
C ARG A 302 17.30 16.60 -9.12
N HIS A 303 16.06 16.46 -9.55
CA HIS A 303 14.92 16.18 -8.69
C HIS A 303 15.06 14.84 -7.95
N THR A 304 15.51 13.79 -8.65
CA THR A 304 15.80 12.48 -8.03
C THR A 304 16.94 12.59 -7.01
N ALA A 305 18.02 13.31 -7.35
CA ALA A 305 19.13 13.57 -6.44
C ALA A 305 18.66 14.29 -5.16
N TRP A 306 17.76 15.28 -5.29
CA TRP A 306 17.17 15.96 -4.16
C TRP A 306 16.42 15.00 -3.22
N ARG A 307 15.55 14.15 -3.76
CA ARG A 307 14.78 13.18 -2.95
C ARG A 307 15.68 12.18 -2.24
N LEU A 308 16.70 11.65 -2.94
CA LEU A 308 17.67 10.74 -2.36
C LEU A 308 18.43 11.39 -1.21
N ASP A 309 18.82 12.67 -1.34
CA ASP A 309 19.45 13.43 -0.25
C ASP A 309 18.53 13.56 0.98
N GLN A 310 17.24 13.82 0.78
CA GLN A 310 16.26 13.89 1.86
C GLN A 310 16.06 12.53 2.56
N VAL A 311 15.92 11.45 1.78
CA VAL A 311 15.80 10.08 2.31
C VAL A 311 17.05 9.71 3.11
N LEU A 312 18.25 9.93 2.56
CA LEU A 312 19.51 9.62 3.23
C LEU A 312 19.70 10.43 4.53
N THR A 313 19.21 11.67 4.55
CA THR A 313 19.24 12.53 5.75
C THR A 313 18.45 11.93 6.90
N LEU A 314 17.27 11.34 6.62
CA LEU A 314 16.46 10.67 7.64
C LEU A 314 16.97 9.26 7.96
N LEU A 315 17.44 8.53 6.95
CA LEU A 315 17.86 7.14 7.10
C LEU A 315 19.08 7.02 8.02
N GLY A 316 20.11 7.86 7.83
CA GLY A 316 21.37 7.76 8.57
C GLY A 316 21.19 7.64 10.09
N PRO A 317 20.49 8.58 10.74
CA PRO A 317 20.14 8.49 12.16
C PRO A 317 19.21 7.33 12.48
N ALA A 318 18.23 7.01 11.61
CA ALA A 318 17.25 5.95 11.87
C ALA A 318 17.88 4.55 11.97
N ILE A 319 19.00 4.31 11.29
CA ILE A 319 19.72 3.02 11.32
C ILE A 319 21.07 3.08 12.03
N ASP A 320 21.42 4.21 12.67
CA ASP A 320 22.73 4.44 13.31
C ASP A 320 23.93 4.26 12.34
N ARG A 321 23.81 4.77 11.11
CA ARG A 321 24.82 4.69 10.03
C ARG A 321 25.07 6.05 9.36
N MET A 322 25.12 7.12 10.15
CA MET A 322 25.25 8.49 9.64
C MET A 322 26.47 8.69 8.74
N ALA A 323 27.63 8.12 9.10
CA ALA A 323 28.86 8.29 8.35
C ALA A 323 28.77 7.70 6.93
N GLU A 324 28.14 6.54 6.79
CA GLU A 324 27.92 5.89 5.50
C GLU A 324 26.91 6.64 4.65
N THR A 325 25.80 7.11 5.23
CA THR A 325 24.82 7.92 4.49
C THR A 325 25.42 9.26 4.07
N ASP A 326 26.20 9.92 4.92
CA ASP A 326 26.87 11.19 4.56
C ASP A 326 27.88 11.01 3.43
N ARG A 327 28.61 9.89 3.41
CA ARG A 327 29.51 9.52 2.30
C ARG A 327 28.73 9.39 0.98
N ILE A 328 27.57 8.74 1.00
CA ILE A 328 26.71 8.59 -0.18
C ILE A 328 26.17 9.97 -0.61
N ARG A 329 25.66 10.77 0.33
CA ARG A 329 25.13 12.12 0.09
C ARG A 329 26.15 13.09 -0.51
N ALA A 330 27.41 13.04 -0.08
CA ALA A 330 28.48 13.88 -0.62
C ALA A 330 28.72 13.69 -2.14
N ARG A 331 28.23 12.60 -2.73
CA ARG A 331 28.25 12.39 -4.18
C ARG A 331 27.13 13.16 -4.90
N LEU A 332 26.00 13.38 -4.24
CA LEU A 332 24.87 14.16 -4.75
C LEU A 332 25.17 15.66 -4.74
N THR A 333 25.87 16.17 -3.74
CA THR A 333 26.17 17.62 -3.57
C THR A 333 27.06 18.23 -4.66
N LYS A 334 27.54 17.43 -5.62
CA LYS A 334 28.19 17.94 -6.84
C LYS A 334 27.21 18.61 -7.81
N PHE A 335 25.91 18.43 -7.59
CA PHE A 335 24.84 19.01 -8.38
C PHE A 335 24.16 20.14 -7.59
N ASP A 336 23.88 21.26 -8.25
CA ASP A 336 22.97 22.26 -7.69
C ASP A 336 21.54 21.79 -7.94
N TYR A 337 21.01 20.97 -7.02
CA TYR A 337 19.68 20.33 -7.12
C TYR A 337 18.66 20.91 -6.13
N GLN A 338 19.07 21.82 -5.25
CA GLN A 338 18.21 22.31 -4.17
C GLN A 338 17.00 23.08 -4.71
N ALA A 339 17.16 23.76 -5.84
CA ALA A 339 16.09 24.50 -6.50
C ALA A 339 15.10 23.59 -7.27
N ASP A 340 15.46 22.33 -7.53
CA ASP A 340 14.64 21.40 -8.32
C ASP A 340 13.84 20.41 -7.45
N GLY A 341 13.86 20.57 -6.12
CA GLY A 341 13.30 19.61 -5.16
C GLY A 341 11.78 19.67 -4.98
N GLY A 342 11.18 18.57 -4.51
CA GLY A 342 9.76 18.54 -4.13
C GLY A 342 9.18 17.16 -3.88
N TRP A 343 8.08 17.14 -3.13
CA TRP A 343 7.30 15.95 -2.81
C TRP A 343 5.94 15.96 -3.52
N TYR A 344 5.34 14.79 -3.66
CA TYR A 344 3.97 14.65 -4.17
C TYR A 344 2.95 15.13 -3.17
N LEU A 345 3.20 14.83 -1.90
CA LEU A 345 2.30 15.12 -0.79
C LEU A 345 2.76 16.35 -0.03
N ALA A 346 1.84 17.10 0.56
CA ALA A 346 2.19 18.11 1.56
C ALA A 346 2.79 17.46 2.81
N ALA A 347 3.44 18.23 3.68
CA ALA A 347 4.18 17.71 4.85
C ALA A 347 3.32 16.83 5.79
N ASP A 348 2.03 17.12 5.89
CA ASP A 348 1.04 16.47 6.76
C ASP A 348 0.15 15.44 6.05
N GLU A 349 0.39 15.20 4.76
CA GLU A 349 -0.44 14.31 3.95
C GLU A 349 0.10 12.88 3.88
N ILE A 350 -0.83 11.94 3.88
CA ILE A 350 -0.59 10.49 3.71
C ILE A 350 -1.33 9.91 2.49
N HIS A 351 -2.07 10.74 1.75
CA HIS A 351 -2.71 10.40 0.48
C HIS A 351 -2.77 11.62 -0.43
N SER A 352 -2.96 11.40 -1.73
CA SER A 352 -3.10 12.47 -2.72
C SER A 352 -4.42 13.21 -2.52
N ARG A 353 -4.44 14.54 -2.69
CA ARG A 353 -5.71 15.29 -2.70
C ARG A 353 -6.53 15.00 -3.95
N TYR A 354 -7.85 15.08 -3.80
CA TYR A 354 -8.81 14.95 -4.91
C TYR A 354 -8.72 16.09 -5.94
N ASP A 355 -8.27 17.26 -5.51
CA ASP A 355 -8.13 18.46 -6.32
C ASP A 355 -6.67 18.77 -6.70
N ALA A 356 -5.73 17.92 -6.30
CA ALA A 356 -4.35 18.06 -6.74
C ALA A 356 -4.33 17.95 -8.27
N PRO A 357 -3.68 18.90 -8.98
CA PRO A 357 -3.47 18.72 -10.39
C PRO A 357 -2.78 17.37 -10.60
N LEU A 358 -3.13 16.67 -11.69
CA LEU A 358 -2.34 15.55 -12.21
C LEU A 358 -0.99 16.09 -12.74
N SER A 359 -0.30 16.92 -11.97
CA SER A 359 1.07 17.31 -12.27
C SER A 359 1.90 16.06 -12.10
N VAL A 360 2.75 15.82 -13.09
CA VAL A 360 3.70 14.72 -13.12
C VAL A 360 5.02 15.34 -12.68
N PRO A 361 5.51 15.10 -11.45
CA PRO A 361 6.77 15.64 -10.96
C PRO A 361 7.99 15.21 -11.78
N ASP A 362 7.81 14.31 -12.74
CA ASP A 362 8.82 13.90 -13.71
C ASP A 362 9.46 15.11 -14.46
N ARG A 363 8.83 16.29 -14.45
CA ARG A 363 9.37 17.52 -15.05
C ARG A 363 10.07 18.49 -14.08
N GLY A 364 10.12 18.19 -12.78
CA GLY A 364 10.61 19.13 -11.78
C GLY A 364 9.61 20.23 -11.42
N ASP A 365 8.37 20.11 -11.90
CA ASP A 365 7.24 20.93 -11.44
C ASP A 365 6.89 20.46 -10.02
N GLN A 366 7.53 21.09 -9.04
CA GLN A 366 7.30 20.90 -7.61
C GLN A 366 5.80 20.96 -7.30
N ILE A 367 5.24 19.91 -6.69
CA ILE A 367 3.87 19.97 -6.15
C ILE A 367 3.90 20.67 -4.79
N TRP A 368 4.81 20.24 -3.91
CA TRP A 368 5.06 20.87 -2.61
C TRP A 368 6.55 20.96 -2.28
N GLY A 369 6.96 22.13 -1.77
CA GLY A 369 8.31 22.37 -1.23
C GLY A 369 8.39 22.22 0.28
N PRO A 370 9.61 22.18 0.85
CA PRO A 370 9.82 22.19 2.29
C PRO A 370 9.30 23.44 2.99
#